data_AF-A0A931Z5W1-F1
#
_entry.id   AF-A0A931Z5W1-F1
#
_cell.length_a   1.000
_cell.length_b   1.000
_cell.length_c   1.000
_cell.angle_alpha   90.00
_cell.angle_beta   90.00
_cell.angle_gamma   90.00
#
_symmetry.space_group_name_H-M   'P 1'
#
loop_
_entity.id
_entity.type
_entity.pdbx_description
1 polymer ?
#
loop_
_entity_poly.entity_id
_entity_poly.type
_entity_poly.pdbx_seq_one_letter_code
_entity_poly.pdbx_strand_id
1 'polypeptide(L)'
;EWAGKELEVVLTTGPALDELTGRAHAVPVAQLRSFEEYISALRDFRQSDGLYLAVVERARLLTDQRATTPDMPGSLERIARRADEARFQRKDAIAPLWEQRVLPGRLFNIMVRRPLVITD
;
A
#
# COMPACT_ATOMS: atom_id res chain seq x y z
N GLU A 1 5.27 -16.03 15.43
CA GLU A 1 4.09 -16.91 15.41
C GLU A 1 3.25 -16.57 14.18
N TRP A 2 3.11 -17.51 13.25
CA TRP A 2 2.43 -17.29 11.96
C TRP A 2 1.15 -18.14 11.80
N ALA A 3 0.92 -19.09 12.71
CA ALA A 3 -0.27 -19.93 12.73
C ALA A 3 -1.54 -19.09 12.97
N GLY A 4 -2.62 -19.41 12.26
CA GLY A 4 -3.91 -18.72 12.36
C GLY A 4 -4.03 -17.40 11.59
N LYS A 5 -2.97 -16.93 10.91
CA LYS A 5 -3.02 -15.73 10.06
C LYS A 5 -3.46 -16.04 8.63
N GLU A 6 -4.20 -15.13 8.00
CA GLU A 6 -4.47 -15.17 6.56
C GLU A 6 -3.22 -14.70 5.79
N LEU A 7 -2.37 -15.66 5.42
CA LEU A 7 -1.11 -15.39 4.74
C LEU A 7 -1.19 -15.66 3.24
N GLU A 8 -0.50 -14.85 2.47
CA GLU A 8 -0.25 -15.06 1.05
C GLU A 8 1.25 -14.95 0.76
N VAL A 9 1.73 -15.77 -0.19
CA VAL A 9 3.04 -15.60 -0.80
C VAL A 9 2.85 -14.87 -2.12
N VAL A 10 3.53 -13.74 -2.25
CA VAL A 10 3.50 -12.87 -3.42
C VAL A 10 4.87 -12.86 -4.07
N LEU A 11 4.90 -13.06 -5.39
CA LEU A 11 6.08 -12.93 -6.22
C LEU A 11 5.84 -11.83 -7.24
N THR A 12 6.52 -10.71 -7.11
CA THR A 12 6.26 -9.52 -7.94
C THR A 12 7.49 -8.60 -8.02
N THR A 13 7.38 -7.48 -8.74
CA THR A 13 8.42 -6.45 -8.80
C THR A 13 8.36 -5.50 -7.59
N GLY A 14 9.46 -4.78 -7.32
CA GLY A 14 9.51 -3.81 -6.22
C GLY A 14 8.36 -2.78 -6.25
N PRO A 15 8.13 -2.07 -7.38
CA PRO A 15 7.07 -1.07 -7.49
C PRO A 15 5.67 -1.67 -7.29
N ALA A 16 5.39 -2.84 -7.87
CA ALA A 16 4.12 -3.52 -7.66
C ALA A 16 3.93 -3.98 -6.21
N LEU A 17 5.01 -4.39 -5.53
CA LEU A 17 4.95 -4.71 -4.10
C LEU A 17 4.74 -3.43 -3.25
N ASP A 18 5.33 -2.31 -3.63
CA ASP A 18 5.09 -1.01 -3.00
C ASP A 18 3.62 -0.58 -3.14
N GLU A 19 3.00 -0.79 -4.30
CA GLU A 19 1.57 -0.55 -4.51
C GLU A 19 0.70 -1.44 -3.62
N LEU A 20 0.98 -2.75 -3.59
CA LEU A 20 0.23 -3.70 -2.77
C LEU A 20 0.34 -3.41 -1.27
N THR A 21 1.53 -3.00 -0.83
CA THR A 21 1.79 -2.67 0.58
C THR A 21 1.40 -1.23 0.96
N GLY A 22 0.87 -0.46 0.01
CA GLY A 22 0.50 0.93 0.22
C GLY A 22 1.69 1.87 0.45
N ARG A 23 2.92 1.43 0.16
CA ARG A 23 4.13 2.28 0.12
C ARG A 23 4.21 3.15 -1.12
N ALA A 24 3.41 2.86 -2.14
CA ALA A 24 3.23 3.73 -3.30
C ALA A 24 2.42 4.99 -2.97
N HIS A 25 2.88 5.77 -2.00
CA HIS A 25 2.51 7.17 -1.92
C HIS A 25 3.48 7.90 -2.82
N ALA A 26 3.03 8.27 -4.02
CA ALA A 26 3.74 9.23 -4.85
C ALA A 26 3.92 10.48 -3.98
N VAL A 27 5.12 10.70 -3.43
CA VAL A 27 5.40 11.88 -2.62
C VAL A 27 5.22 13.07 -3.57
N PRO A 28 4.19 13.92 -3.38
CA PRO A 28 3.98 15.02 -4.28
C PRO A 28 5.19 15.93 -4.15
N VAL A 29 5.90 16.14 -5.27
CA VAL A 29 7.15 16.91 -5.30
C VAL A 29 7.01 18.29 -4.67
N ALA A 30 5.79 18.85 -4.66
CA ALA A 30 5.45 20.10 -4.01
C ALA A 30 5.54 20.11 -2.46
N GLN A 31 5.61 18.94 -1.81
CA GLN A 31 5.74 18.81 -0.35
C GLN A 31 7.19 18.60 0.12
N LEU A 32 8.11 18.31 -0.80
CA LEU A 32 9.52 18.12 -0.48
C LEU A 32 10.17 19.50 -0.30
N ARG A 33 10.52 19.82 0.95
CA ARG A 33 11.11 21.12 1.32
C ARG A 33 12.63 21.09 1.24
N SER A 34 13.24 19.90 1.13
CA SER A 34 14.68 19.74 0.99
C SER A 34 15.08 18.58 0.07
N PHE A 35 16.31 18.66 -0.45
CA PHE A 35 16.93 17.59 -1.24
C PHE A 35 17.17 16.31 -0.42
N GLU A 36 17.47 16.45 0.88
CA GLU A 36 17.65 15.32 1.79
C GLU A 36 16.34 14.55 2.03
N GLU A 37 15.22 15.26 2.15
CA GLU A 37 13.87 14.66 2.21
C GLU A 37 13.56 13.87 0.92
N TYR A 38 13.95 14.39 -0.24
CA TYR A 38 13.77 13.71 -1.52
C TYR A 38 14.57 12.40 -1.59
N ILE A 39 15.86 12.42 -1.22
CA ILE A 39 16.70 11.22 -1.25
C ILE A 39 16.23 10.18 -0.23
N SER A 40 15.78 10.62 0.95
CA SER A 40 15.22 9.73 1.97
C SER A 40 13.93 9.07 1.47
N ALA A 41 13.03 9.85 0.88
CA ALA A 41 11.82 9.33 0.25
C ALA A 41 12.13 8.33 -0.89
N LEU A 42 13.16 8.58 -1.70
CA LEU A 42 13.58 7.64 -2.74
C LEU A 42 14.16 6.33 -2.19
N ARG A 43 14.79 6.36 -1.02
CA ARG A 43 15.35 5.16 -0.36
C ARG A 43 14.29 4.27 0.26
N ASP A 44 13.12 4.81 0.58
CA ASP A 44 12.00 4.05 1.15
C ASP A 44 11.31 3.15 0.10
N PHE A 45 11.45 3.47 -1.19
CA PHE A 45 10.96 2.64 -2.28
C PHE A 45 11.85 1.42 -2.51
N ARG A 46 11.21 0.30 -2.86
CA ARG A 46 11.93 -0.90 -3.27
C ARG A 46 12.63 -0.64 -4.60
N GLN A 47 13.79 -1.26 -4.78
CA GLN A 47 14.50 -1.16 -6.05
C GLN A 47 13.59 -1.66 -7.19
N SER A 48 13.58 -0.91 -8.28
CA SER A 48 12.70 -1.16 -9.43
C SER A 48 13.10 -2.40 -10.24
N ASP A 49 14.33 -2.86 -10.07
CA ASP A 49 14.85 -4.04 -10.73
C ASP A 49 14.69 -5.31 -9.88
N GLY A 50 14.44 -6.40 -10.59
CA GLY A 50 14.40 -7.73 -10.03
C GLY A 50 13.06 -8.17 -9.49
N LEU A 51 13.10 -9.36 -8.88
CA LEU A 51 11.92 -10.06 -8.38
C LEU A 51 11.98 -10.12 -6.86
N TYR A 52 10.86 -9.77 -6.22
CA TYR A 52 10.65 -9.84 -4.78
C TYR A 52 9.70 -10.99 -4.48
N LEU A 53 10.11 -11.83 -3.54
CA LEU A 53 9.27 -12.81 -2.88
C LEU A 53 8.90 -12.25 -1.51
N ALA A 54 7.62 -12.13 -1.23
CA ALA A 54 7.13 -11.62 0.05
C ALA A 54 6.06 -12.55 0.63
N VAL A 55 6.16 -12.80 1.93
CA VAL A 55 5.06 -13.38 2.71
C VAL A 55 4.31 -12.21 3.31
N VAL A 56 3.03 -12.12 3.00
CA VAL A 56 2.19 -10.99 3.36
C VAL A 56 0.98 -11.46 4.15
N GLU A 57 0.56 -10.64 5.10
CA GLU A 57 -0.67 -10.82 5.86
C GLU A 57 -1.76 -9.94 5.25
N ARG A 58 -2.93 -10.52 5.00
CA ARG A 58 -4.08 -9.75 4.52
C ARG A 58 -4.73 -9.04 5.69
N ALA A 59 -4.52 -7.73 5.77
CA ALA A 59 -5.12 -6.86 6.78
C ALA A 59 -6.32 -6.13 6.18
N ARG A 60 -7.40 -6.00 6.96
CA ARG A 60 -8.55 -5.17 6.58
C ARG A 60 -8.38 -3.83 7.26
N LEU A 61 -8.03 -2.79 6.50
CA LEU A 61 -7.95 -1.44 7.05
C LEU A 61 -9.28 -0.72 6.82
N LEU A 62 -9.80 -0.14 7.90
CA LEU A 62 -10.85 0.85 7.83
C LEU A 62 -10.16 2.22 7.71
N THR A 63 -10.21 2.84 6.54
CA THR A 63 -9.65 4.18 6.37
C THR A 63 -10.77 5.21 6.55
N ASP A 64 -10.67 6.03 7.59
CA ASP A 64 -11.49 7.22 7.80
C ASP A 64 -10.84 8.39 7.06
N GLN A 65 -11.44 8.84 5.96
CA GLN A 65 -10.99 10.05 5.29
C GLN A 65 -11.39 11.27 6.13
N ARG A 66 -10.47 11.72 7.01
CA ARG A 66 -10.55 13.01 7.70
C ARG A 66 -10.36 14.17 6.72
N ALA A 67 -11.37 14.44 5.91
CA ALA A 67 -11.61 15.78 5.41
C ALA A 67 -12.78 16.33 6.22
N THR A 68 -12.50 17.25 7.16
CA THR A 68 -13.55 18.04 7.80
C THR A 68 -14.26 18.82 6.70
N THR A 69 -15.50 18.44 6.41
CA THR A 69 -16.38 19.19 5.51
C THR A 69 -16.49 20.61 6.05
N PRO A 70 -15.94 21.64 5.37
CA PRO A 70 -16.12 23.01 5.79
C PRO A 70 -17.61 23.34 5.72
N ASP A 71 -18.14 24.16 6.64
CA ASP A 71 -19.53 24.64 6.58
C ASP A 71 -19.81 25.23 5.20
N MET A 72 -20.65 24.55 4.41
CA MET A 72 -21.02 24.93 3.04
C MET A 72 -22.50 25.32 2.99
N PRO A 73 -22.86 26.46 2.36
CA PRO A 73 -24.25 26.90 2.29
C PRO A 73 -25.15 25.93 1.50
N GLY A 74 -26.43 25.87 1.90
CA GLY A 74 -27.33 24.70 1.84
C GLY A 74 -27.56 23.95 0.51
N SER A 75 -27.16 24.47 -0.65
CA SER A 75 -27.23 23.71 -1.91
C SER A 75 -26.07 22.69 -2.06
N LEU A 76 -24.91 22.99 -1.47
CA LEU A 76 -23.73 22.11 -1.47
C LEU A 76 -23.72 21.13 -0.29
N GLU A 77 -24.40 21.47 0.81
CA GLU A 77 -24.56 20.61 1.99
C GLU A 77 -25.13 19.23 1.63
N ARG A 78 -26.07 19.17 0.68
CA ARG A 78 -26.67 17.89 0.24
C ARG A 78 -25.69 17.00 -0.53
N ILE A 79 -24.75 17.59 -1.27
CA ILE A 79 -23.69 16.87 -2.00
C ILE A 79 -22.59 16.44 -1.02
N ALA A 80 -22.21 17.34 -0.11
CA ALA A 80 -21.25 17.07 0.94
C ALA A 80 -21.74 15.97 1.91
N ARG A 81 -23.03 15.95 2.27
CA ARG A 81 -23.63 14.91 3.12
C ARG A 81 -23.59 13.51 2.46
N ARG A 82 -23.83 13.42 1.15
CA ARG A 82 -23.68 12.15 0.41
C ARG A 82 -22.22 11.70 0.31
N ALA A 83 -21.28 12.64 0.25
CA ALA A 83 -19.85 12.33 0.31
C ALA A 83 -19.42 11.87 1.71
N ASP A 84 -20.03 12.45 2.76
CA ASP A 84 -19.82 12.06 4.16
C ASP A 84 -20.32 10.64 4.47
N GLU A 85 -21.43 10.20 3.86
CA GLU A 85 -21.90 8.81 3.99
C GLU A 85 -20.94 7.79 3.36
N ALA A 86 -20.09 8.22 2.42
CA ALA A 86 -19.04 7.40 1.81
C ALA A 86 -17.69 7.45 2.58
N ARG A 87 -17.64 8.07 3.78
CA ARG A 87 -16.42 8.24 4.59
C ARG A 87 -15.68 6.96 4.92
N PHE A 88 -16.40 5.85 5.07
CA PHE A 88 -15.83 4.57 5.44
C PHE A 88 -15.59 3.71 4.21
N GLN A 89 -14.40 3.85 3.62
CA GLN A 89 -13.95 2.90 2.62
C GLN A 89 -13.18 1.77 3.31
N ARG A 90 -13.69 0.55 3.16
CA ARG A 90 -12.98 -0.66 3.54
C ARG A 90 -11.92 -0.92 2.47
N LYS A 91 -10.64 -0.73 2.83
CA LYS A 91 -9.52 -1.01 1.94
C LYS A 91 -8.83 -2.28 2.42
N ASP A 92 -8.72 -3.26 1.53
CA ASP A 92 -7.85 -4.39 1.76
C ASP A 92 -6.40 -3.89 1.69
N ALA A 93 -5.67 -4.10 2.77
CA ALA A 93 -4.27 -3.74 2.89
C ALA A 93 -3.43 -5.01 3.07
N ILE A 94 -2.18 -4.93 2.63
CA ILE A 94 -1.28 -6.06 2.67
C ILE A 94 -0.08 -5.63 3.49
N ALA A 95 0.16 -6.33 4.60
CA ALA A 95 1.31 -6.08 5.47
C ALA A 95 2.40 -7.12 5.15
N PRO A 96 3.59 -6.72 4.68
CA PRO A 96 4.68 -7.67 4.45
C PRO A 96 5.25 -8.13 5.79
N LEU A 97 5.19 -9.43 6.06
CA LEU A 97 5.81 -10.04 7.25
C LEU A 97 7.27 -10.42 7.01
N TRP A 98 7.56 -10.80 5.76
CA TRP A 98 8.90 -11.16 5.33
C TRP A 98 9.04 -10.85 3.84
N GLU A 99 10.22 -10.39 3.43
CA GLU A 99 10.53 -10.11 2.03
C GLU A 99 11.97 -10.47 1.68
N GLN A 100 12.18 -10.94 0.45
CA GLN A 100 13.50 -11.17 -0.12
C GLN A 100 13.52 -10.88 -1.62
N ARG A 101 14.57 -10.20 -2.06
CA ARG A 101 14.87 -10.01 -3.49
C ARG A 101 15.65 -11.21 -4.02
N VAL A 102 15.06 -11.96 -4.93
CA VAL A 102 15.56 -13.26 -5.41
C VAL A 102 16.28 -13.19 -6.75
N LEU A 103 15.98 -12.19 -7.60
CA LEU A 103 16.57 -12.05 -8.94
C LEU A 103 16.95 -10.60 -9.23
N PRO A 104 18.09 -10.09 -8.74
CA PRO A 104 18.53 -8.72 -9.02
C PRO A 104 18.90 -8.51 -10.50
N GLY A 105 18.81 -7.27 -10.98
CA GLY A 105 19.33 -6.83 -12.29
C GLY A 105 18.49 -7.22 -13.51
N ARG A 106 17.28 -7.78 -13.31
CA ARG A 106 16.38 -8.17 -14.40
C ARG A 106 15.01 -7.52 -14.24
N LEU A 107 14.47 -7.00 -15.33
CA LEU A 107 13.12 -6.45 -15.36
C LEU A 107 12.13 -7.57 -15.67
N PHE A 108 11.10 -7.68 -14.84
CA PHE A 108 10.01 -8.62 -15.03
C PHE A 108 8.68 -7.85 -15.01
N ASN A 109 7.65 -8.40 -15.65
CA ASN A 109 6.28 -7.95 -15.46
C ASN A 109 5.45 -9.18 -15.09
N ILE A 110 5.56 -9.59 -13.83
CA ILE A 110 4.90 -10.77 -13.31
C ILE A 110 4.35 -10.47 -11.92
N MET A 111 3.16 -10.99 -11.66
CA MET A 111 2.57 -11.01 -10.34
C MET A 111 1.98 -12.40 -10.12
N VAL A 112 2.52 -13.14 -9.16
CA VAL A 112 1.98 -14.44 -8.72
C VAL A 112 1.59 -14.32 -7.26
N ARG A 113 0.38 -14.76 -6.92
CA ARG A 113 -0.13 -14.79 -5.55
C ARG A 113 -0.62 -16.20 -5.23
N ARG A 114 -0.21 -16.73 -4.08
CA ARG A 114 -0.67 -18.04 -3.60
C ARG A 114 -1.01 -17.97 -2.11
N PRO A 115 -2.12 -18.59 -1.67
CA PRO A 115 -2.40 -18.69 -0.24
C PRO A 115 -1.32 -19.52 0.45
N LEU A 116 -0.95 -19.12 1.67
CA LEU A 116 -0.03 -19.85 2.53
C LEU A 116 -0.76 -20.28 3.79
N VAL A 117 -0.96 -21.59 3.94
CA VAL A 117 -1.54 -22.18 5.15
C VAL A 117 -0.41 -22.80 5.95
N ILE A 118 -0.25 -22.35 7.19
CA ILE A 118 0.71 -22.92 8.11
C ILE A 118 -0.04 -23.90 9.00
N THR A 119 0.44 -25.15 8.99
CA THR A 119 -0.01 -26.21 9.88
C THR A 119 1.04 -26.35 10.99
N ASP A 120 0.56 -26.60 12.21
CA ASP A 120 1.39 -26.79 13.41
C ASP A 120 2.19 -28.11 13.36
#